data_AF-A0A9P3ZMC2-F1
#
_entry.id   AF-A0A9P3ZMC2-F1
#
_cell.length_a   1.000
_cell.length_b   1.000
_cell.length_c   1.000
_cell.angle_alpha   90.00
_cell.angle_beta   90.00
_cell.angle_gamma   90.00
#
_symmetry.space_group_name_H-M   'P 1'
#
loop_
_entity.id
_entity.type
_entity.pdbx_description
1 polymer ?
#
loop_
_entity_poly.entity_id
_entity_poly.type
_entity_poly.pdbx_seq_one_letter_code
_entity_poly.pdbx_strand_id
1 'polypeptide(L)'
;AGIPVINAGDGSHNHPTQTLTDLLPIKREKGRFDNMTIGFCGDLKFGRTVHSLIKALSRYSGIKVILIAPQELRLPDYMLAEMSENSKLEFREVETMEEVMPELDILYMTRVQKERFLDEEEFDRVKNSFVLDPGKLETAKEDMIILHPLPRVNEITRAVDNDPRAAYFRQVENGKFVRMALILTLLRWADENKPFEKTPVFSEDYVVNEMECSNRRCISATEDVDRLFHRLPDGSCRCAYCEAKAK
;
A
#
# COMPACT_ATOMS: atom_id res chain seq x y z
N ALA A 1 -12.84 -16.03 3.86
CA ALA A 1 -13.57 -15.10 2.98
C ALA A 1 -13.11 -15.35 1.54
N GLY A 2 -14.01 -15.51 0.58
CA GLY A 2 -13.69 -15.71 -0.85
C GLY A 2 -13.57 -14.40 -1.66
N ILE A 3 -13.55 -13.25 -0.97
CA ILE A 3 -13.55 -11.91 -1.57
C ILE A 3 -12.27 -11.19 -1.12
N PRO A 4 -11.44 -10.69 -2.05
CA PRO A 4 -10.25 -9.89 -1.70
C PRO A 4 -10.63 -8.61 -0.96
N VAL A 5 -9.89 -8.28 0.10
CA VAL A 5 -10.06 -7.05 0.89
C VAL A 5 -8.79 -6.21 0.78
N ILE A 6 -8.95 -4.94 0.40
CA ILE A 6 -7.83 -3.98 0.34
C ILE A 6 -7.86 -3.07 1.58
N ASN A 7 -6.77 -3.06 2.34
CA ASN A 7 -6.62 -2.13 3.46
C ASN A 7 -6.38 -0.69 2.94
N ALA A 8 -7.35 0.20 3.20
CA ALA A 8 -7.26 1.63 2.90
C ALA A 8 -6.70 2.48 4.07
N GLY A 9 -6.25 1.83 5.16
CA GLY A 9 -5.67 2.43 6.36
C GLY A 9 -6.30 1.84 7.63
N ASP A 10 -5.51 1.13 8.47
CA ASP A 10 -5.97 0.51 9.72
C ASP A 10 -5.43 1.26 10.94
N GLY A 11 -6.07 2.40 11.26
CA GLY A 11 -5.68 3.22 12.41
C GLY A 11 -4.25 3.74 12.29
N SER A 12 -3.41 3.44 13.29
CA SER A 12 -1.99 3.85 13.37
C SER A 12 -1.01 2.83 12.77
N HIS A 13 -1.48 1.69 12.23
CA HIS A 13 -0.59 0.60 11.82
C HIS A 13 -0.07 0.75 10.39
N ASN A 14 -0.89 0.48 9.36
CA ASN A 14 -0.44 0.44 7.97
C ASN A 14 -1.32 1.28 7.04
N HIS A 15 -0.74 1.71 5.93
CA HIS A 15 -1.49 2.29 4.82
C HIS A 15 -0.91 1.85 3.46
N PRO A 16 -1.09 0.57 3.07
CA PRO A 16 -0.35 -0.03 1.95
C PRO A 16 -0.64 0.65 0.61
N THR A 17 -1.88 1.09 0.37
CA THR A 17 -2.25 1.82 -0.84
C THR A 17 -1.61 3.21 -0.93
N GLN A 18 -1.37 3.86 0.22
CA GLN A 18 -0.63 5.12 0.27
C GLN A 18 0.85 4.86 -0.02
N THR A 19 1.45 3.83 0.58
CA THR A 19 2.84 3.47 0.28
C THR A 19 3.08 3.20 -1.20
N LEU A 20 2.17 2.48 -1.88
CA LEU A 20 2.26 2.30 -3.32
C LEU A 20 2.12 3.63 -4.10
N THR A 21 1.29 4.54 -3.59
CA THR A 21 1.13 5.90 -4.13
C THR A 21 2.39 6.73 -3.94
N ASP A 22 3.14 6.53 -2.86
CA ASP A 22 4.39 7.23 -2.55
C ASP A 22 5.57 6.69 -3.37
N LEU A 23 5.60 5.36 -3.62
CA LEU A 23 6.65 4.72 -4.41
C LEU A 23 6.58 5.06 -5.90
N LEU A 24 5.39 5.27 -6.46
CA LEU A 24 5.24 5.57 -7.89
C LEU A 24 5.94 6.86 -8.35
N PRO A 25 5.75 8.04 -7.71
CA PRO A 25 6.49 9.24 -8.07
C PRO A 25 7.99 9.06 -7.84
N ILE A 26 8.43 8.38 -6.78
CA ILE A 26 9.85 8.06 -6.57
C ILE A 26 10.41 7.31 -7.79
N LYS A 27 9.73 6.25 -8.25
CA LYS A 27 10.17 5.49 -9.41
C LYS A 27 10.20 6.31 -10.70
N ARG A 28 9.21 7.17 -10.91
CA ARG A 28 9.10 7.99 -12.13
C ARG A 28 10.15 9.09 -12.19
N GLU A 29 10.39 9.77 -11.08
CA GLU A 29 11.29 10.93 -11.01
C GLU A 29 12.75 10.49 -10.85
N LYS A 30 13.02 9.45 -10.05
CA LYS A 30 14.39 8.97 -9.78
C LYS A 30 14.83 7.79 -10.65
N GLY A 31 13.90 7.07 -11.27
CA GLY A 31 14.19 5.87 -12.08
C GLY A 31 14.63 4.64 -11.27
N ARG A 32 14.88 4.78 -9.96
CA ARG A 32 15.47 3.76 -9.08
C ARG A 32 14.85 3.79 -7.68
N PHE A 33 15.14 2.76 -6.91
CA PHE A 33 14.82 2.70 -5.48
C PHE A 33 16.02 2.46 -4.57
N ASP A 34 17.17 2.08 -5.14
CA ASP A 34 18.41 1.84 -4.40
C ASP A 34 19.29 3.09 -4.32
N ASN A 35 20.19 3.16 -3.34
CA ASN A 35 21.22 4.18 -3.16
C ASN A 35 20.68 5.60 -2.98
N MET A 36 19.60 5.77 -2.20
CA MET A 36 18.95 7.07 -2.00
C MET A 36 19.00 7.52 -0.54
N THR A 37 19.10 8.84 -0.34
CA THR A 37 18.91 9.49 0.95
C THR A 37 17.52 10.11 1.02
N ILE A 38 16.69 9.66 1.97
CA ILE A 38 15.32 10.14 2.16
C ILE A 38 15.20 10.81 3.52
N GLY A 39 14.81 12.08 3.54
CA GLY A 39 14.46 12.80 4.75
C GLY A 39 12.96 12.74 5.03
N PHE A 40 12.57 12.30 6.22
CA PHE A 40 11.20 12.33 6.72
C PHE A 40 11.05 13.47 7.72
N CYS A 41 10.17 14.42 7.44
CA CYS A 41 10.08 15.66 8.19
C CYS A 41 8.67 15.92 8.75
N GLY A 42 8.55 16.12 10.07
CA GLY A 42 7.29 16.47 10.73
C GLY A 42 6.92 15.53 11.89
N ASP A 43 5.65 15.11 11.98
CA ASP A 43 5.18 14.12 12.97
C ASP A 43 5.61 12.71 12.58
N LEU A 44 6.72 12.23 13.18
CA LEU A 44 7.27 10.89 12.96
C LEU A 44 6.76 9.88 13.98
N LYS A 45 6.44 10.34 15.19
CA LYS A 45 5.89 9.53 16.28
C LYS A 45 4.63 8.79 15.87
N PHE A 46 3.75 9.45 15.12
CA PHE A 46 2.44 8.90 14.76
C PHE A 46 2.20 8.87 13.23
N GLY A 47 3.24 9.15 12.45
CA GLY A 47 3.21 9.19 10.98
C GLY A 47 3.15 7.81 10.34
N ARG A 48 1.98 7.15 10.34
CA ARG A 48 1.80 5.79 9.74
C ARG A 48 2.28 5.66 8.29
N THR A 49 2.20 6.73 7.51
CA THR A 49 2.68 6.78 6.11
C THR A 49 4.20 6.70 6.06
N VAL A 50 4.89 7.38 6.99
CA VAL A 50 6.34 7.31 7.18
C VAL A 50 6.75 5.88 7.49
N HIS A 51 6.11 5.26 8.50
CA HIS A 51 6.45 3.90 8.92
C HIS A 51 6.26 2.90 7.77
N SER A 52 5.13 2.98 7.06
CA SER A 52 4.83 2.10 5.94
C SER A 52 5.81 2.31 4.77
N LEU A 53 6.21 3.55 4.49
CA LEU A 53 7.17 3.86 3.43
C LEU A 53 8.58 3.40 3.79
N ILE A 54 9.05 3.62 5.02
CA ILE A 54 10.36 3.12 5.46
C ILE A 54 10.43 1.59 5.37
N LYS A 55 9.36 0.89 5.77
CA LYS A 55 9.26 -0.58 5.63
C LYS A 55 9.24 -1.07 4.18
N ALA A 56 8.76 -0.25 3.25
CA ALA A 56 8.86 -0.57 1.83
C ALA A 56 10.27 -0.31 1.30
N LEU A 57 10.89 0.79 1.73
CA LEU A 57 12.25 1.18 1.33
C LEU A 57 13.33 0.25 1.89
N SER A 58 13.09 -0.38 3.05
CA SER A 58 14.01 -1.37 3.66
C SER A 58 14.29 -2.60 2.79
N ARG A 59 13.49 -2.81 1.74
CA ARG A 59 13.68 -3.87 0.75
C ARG A 59 14.77 -3.55 -0.28
N TYR A 60 15.21 -2.29 -0.37
CA TYR A 60 16.20 -1.83 -1.34
C TYR A 60 17.56 -1.58 -0.67
N SER A 61 18.62 -1.57 -1.47
CA SER A 61 19.99 -1.46 -0.99
C SER A 61 20.49 -0.01 -0.96
N GLY A 62 21.36 0.32 0.00
CA GLY A 62 21.99 1.64 0.06
C GLY A 62 21.03 2.78 0.42
N ILE A 63 19.97 2.49 1.16
CA ILE A 63 19.01 3.51 1.58
C ILE A 63 19.46 4.13 2.91
N LYS A 64 19.62 5.45 2.91
CA LYS A 64 19.84 6.28 4.10
C LYS A 64 18.54 7.00 4.46
N VAL A 65 18.10 6.82 5.68
CA VAL A 65 16.90 7.44 6.23
C VAL A 65 17.31 8.53 7.22
N ILE A 66 16.85 9.75 6.97
CA ILE A 66 17.07 10.89 7.86
C ILE A 66 15.74 11.25 8.49
N LEU A 67 15.67 11.19 9.82
CA LEU A 67 14.49 11.53 10.61
C LEU A 67 14.64 12.97 11.10
N ILE A 68 13.79 13.86 10.59
CA ILE A 68 13.83 15.31 10.81
C ILE A 68 12.62 15.68 11.66
N ALA A 69 12.82 15.79 12.97
CA ALA A 69 11.75 16.05 13.91
C ALA A 69 12.27 16.78 15.16
N PRO A 70 11.44 17.59 15.83
CA PRO A 70 11.77 18.09 17.15
C PRO A 70 11.66 16.93 18.15
N GLN A 71 12.26 17.09 19.32
CA GLN A 71 12.36 16.03 20.32
C GLN A 71 10.97 15.45 20.70
N GLU A 72 9.93 16.27 20.68
CA GLU A 72 8.55 15.90 21.03
C GLU A 72 7.86 15.00 19.98
N LEU A 73 8.25 15.11 18.71
CA LEU A 73 7.67 14.34 17.60
C LEU A 73 8.61 13.28 17.02
N ARG A 74 9.75 13.07 17.67
CA ARG A 74 10.74 12.05 17.32
C ARG A 74 10.09 10.66 17.30
N LEU A 75 10.64 9.80 16.45
CA LEU A 75 10.28 8.39 16.46
C LEU A 75 10.67 7.76 17.81
N PRO A 76 9.77 7.06 18.51
CA PRO A 76 10.10 6.35 19.73
C PRO A 76 11.23 5.32 19.55
N ASP A 77 12.14 5.26 20.53
CA ASP A 77 13.37 4.45 20.46
C ASP A 77 13.12 2.97 20.16
N TYR A 78 12.05 2.39 20.72
CA TYR A 78 11.72 0.99 20.47
C TYR A 78 11.35 0.73 19.00
N MET A 79 10.67 1.67 18.34
CA MET A 79 10.35 1.55 16.91
C MET A 79 11.60 1.74 16.06
N LEU A 80 12.46 2.71 16.41
CA LEU A 80 13.72 2.92 15.70
C LEU A 80 14.63 1.68 15.80
N ALA A 81 14.72 1.08 16.99
CA ALA A 81 15.46 -0.15 17.22
C ALA A 81 14.88 -1.32 16.40
N GLU A 82 13.56 -1.54 16.43
CA GLU A 82 12.90 -2.58 15.65
C GLU A 82 13.14 -2.39 14.14
N MET A 83 13.06 -1.15 13.65
CA MET A 83 13.29 -0.84 12.24
C MET A 83 14.75 -1.02 11.85
N SER A 84 15.69 -0.69 12.74
CA SER A 84 17.13 -0.84 12.50
C SER A 84 17.56 -2.30 12.52
N GLU A 85 17.06 -3.12 13.46
CA GLU A 85 17.38 -4.54 13.55
C GLU A 85 16.85 -5.34 12.35
N ASN A 86 15.67 -4.96 11.84
CA ASN A 86 15.00 -5.67 10.76
C ASN A 86 15.33 -5.14 9.36
N SER A 87 16.30 -4.22 9.23
CA SER A 87 16.64 -3.63 7.95
C SER A 87 18.13 -3.35 7.77
N LYS A 88 18.53 -3.13 6.51
CA LYS A 88 19.87 -2.65 6.15
C LYS A 88 19.92 -1.12 6.01
N LEU A 89 18.96 -0.44 6.63
CA LEU A 89 18.83 1.02 6.53
C LEU A 89 19.84 1.69 7.46
N GLU A 90 20.46 2.76 6.98
CA GLU A 90 21.21 3.68 7.81
C GLU A 90 20.27 4.77 8.33
N PHE A 91 20.17 4.95 9.64
CA PHE A 91 19.34 5.99 10.26
C PHE A 91 20.20 7.13 10.82
N ARG A 92 19.77 8.36 10.57
CA ARG A 92 20.32 9.57 11.19
C ARG A 92 19.16 10.45 11.67
N GLU A 93 19.23 10.94 12.90
CA GLU A 93 18.26 11.89 13.44
C GLU A 93 18.85 13.30 13.41
N VAL A 94 18.04 14.29 13.03
CA VAL A 94 18.38 15.72 13.05
C VAL A 94 17.17 16.54 13.48
N GLU A 95 17.42 17.72 14.05
CA GLU A 95 16.35 18.59 14.55
C GLU A 95 15.86 19.58 13.48
N THR A 96 16.68 19.90 12.48
CA THR A 96 16.34 20.87 11.41
C THR A 96 16.52 20.26 10.03
N MET A 97 15.71 20.70 9.05
CA MET A 97 15.78 20.16 7.68
C MET A 97 16.96 20.74 6.92
N GLU A 98 17.31 21.99 7.20
CA GLU A 98 18.33 22.79 6.55
C GLU A 98 19.71 22.13 6.62
N GLU A 99 20.02 21.46 7.74
CA GLU A 99 21.27 20.71 7.96
C GLU A 99 21.50 19.58 6.94
N VAL A 100 20.43 19.03 6.38
CA VAL A 100 20.46 17.82 5.56
C VAL A 100 19.98 18.07 4.14
N MET A 101 19.53 19.29 3.81
CA MET A 101 19.01 19.58 2.47
C MET A 101 19.93 19.25 1.31
N PRO A 102 21.26 19.52 1.39
CA PRO A 102 22.19 19.17 0.32
C PRO A 102 22.33 17.66 0.06
N GLU A 103 22.03 16.80 1.04
CA GLU A 103 22.21 15.35 0.92
C GLU A 103 20.95 14.61 0.47
N LEU A 104 19.76 15.21 0.59
CA LEU A 104 18.49 14.53 0.30
C LEU A 104 18.28 14.30 -1.21
N ASP A 105 17.85 13.10 -1.56
CA ASP A 105 17.24 12.80 -2.86
C ASP A 105 15.72 13.00 -2.82
N ILE A 106 15.11 12.79 -1.64
CA ILE A 106 13.68 12.89 -1.40
C ILE A 106 13.46 13.57 -0.04
N LEU A 107 12.63 14.61 -0.02
CA LEU A 107 12.06 15.17 1.21
C LEU A 107 10.60 14.73 1.33
N TYR A 108 10.30 13.84 2.27
CA TYR A 108 8.95 13.39 2.58
C TYR A 108 8.42 14.15 3.79
N MET A 109 7.52 15.10 3.56
CA MET A 109 6.96 15.94 4.59
C MET A 109 5.65 15.35 5.15
N THR A 110 5.43 15.54 6.44
CA THR A 110 4.19 15.17 7.12
C THR A 110 3.58 16.35 7.86
N ARG A 111 2.25 16.30 7.94
CA ARG A 111 1.47 17.26 8.73
C ARG A 111 1.69 17.04 10.22
N VAL A 112 1.89 18.13 10.96
CA VAL A 112 1.78 18.13 12.43
C VAL A 112 0.30 18.09 12.81
N GLN A 113 -0.14 16.99 13.43
CA GLN A 113 -1.55 16.75 13.76
C GLN A 113 -1.91 17.36 15.12
N LYS A 114 -2.53 18.56 15.11
CA LYS A 114 -2.99 19.28 16.32
C LYS A 114 -3.79 18.37 17.26
N GLU A 115 -4.64 17.52 16.69
CA GLU A 115 -5.51 16.59 17.42
C GLU A 115 -4.79 15.52 18.26
N ARG A 116 -3.46 15.39 18.15
CA ARG A 116 -2.65 14.41 18.90
C ARG A 116 -1.96 15.01 20.12
N PHE A 117 -1.99 16.32 20.28
CA PHE A 117 -1.44 17.02 21.42
C PHE A 117 -2.48 17.11 22.53
N LEU A 118 -2.05 16.83 23.76
CA LEU A 118 -2.89 16.97 24.96
C LEU A 118 -2.98 18.43 25.40
N ASP A 119 -1.93 19.20 25.08
CA ASP A 119 -1.76 20.60 25.44
C ASP A 119 -1.62 21.47 24.19
N GLU A 120 -2.39 22.56 24.12
CA GLU A 120 -2.36 23.50 22.99
C GLU A 120 -1.05 24.30 22.96
N GLU A 121 -0.41 24.54 24.11
CA GLU A 121 0.90 25.20 24.14
C GLU A 121 2.00 24.31 23.52
N GLU A 122 1.96 23.00 23.75
CA GLU A 122 2.89 22.05 23.13
C GLU A 122 2.77 22.06 21.61
N PHE A 123 1.54 22.03 21.09
CA PHE A 123 1.30 22.18 19.65
C PHE A 123 1.83 23.50 19.11
N ASP A 124 1.55 24.61 19.80
CA ASP A 124 1.94 25.94 19.36
C ASP A 124 3.46 26.15 19.32
N ARG A 125 4.21 25.44 20.18
CA ARG A 125 5.69 25.42 20.13
C ARG A 125 6.23 24.75 18.88
N VAL A 126 5.58 23.67 18.39
CA VAL A 126 6.14 22.84 17.30
C VAL A 126 5.49 23.06 15.93
N LYS A 127 4.30 23.69 15.86
CA LYS A 127 3.53 23.86 14.61
C LYS A 127 4.28 24.59 13.48
N ASN A 128 5.25 25.43 13.84
CA ASN A 128 6.02 26.23 12.87
C ASN A 128 7.48 25.75 12.73
N SER A 129 7.89 24.68 13.43
CA SER A 129 9.28 24.22 13.41
C SER A 129 9.71 23.68 12.04
N PHE A 130 8.76 23.24 11.21
CA PHE A 130 9.04 22.61 9.91
C PHE A 130 8.25 23.23 8.76
N VAL A 131 8.22 24.56 8.69
CA VAL A 131 7.68 25.25 7.52
C VAL A 131 8.70 25.19 6.38
N LEU A 132 8.33 24.59 5.26
CA LEU A 132 9.10 24.57 4.02
C LEU A 132 8.74 25.78 3.15
N ASP A 133 9.74 26.62 2.88
CA ASP A 133 9.67 27.77 1.99
C ASP A 133 10.78 27.68 0.91
N PRO A 134 10.71 28.50 -0.15
CA PRO A 134 11.70 28.48 -1.21
C PRO A 134 13.14 28.74 -0.74
N GLY A 135 13.34 29.52 0.33
CA GLY A 135 14.68 29.81 0.86
C GLY A 135 15.36 28.56 1.43
N LYS A 136 14.59 27.70 2.10
CA LYS A 136 15.11 26.40 2.60
C LYS A 136 15.49 25.42 1.49
N LEU A 137 14.98 25.64 0.27
CA LEU A 137 15.25 24.79 -0.89
C LEU A 137 16.46 25.26 -1.71
N GLU A 138 17.11 26.37 -1.35
CA GLU A 138 18.27 26.92 -2.07
C GLU A 138 19.46 25.97 -2.09
N THR A 139 19.65 25.20 -1.01
CA THR A 139 20.77 24.26 -0.86
C THR A 139 20.42 22.83 -1.27
N ALA A 140 19.14 22.56 -1.56
CA ALA A 140 18.68 21.25 -1.96
C ALA A 140 19.14 20.90 -3.38
N LYS A 141 19.38 19.61 -3.64
CA LYS A 141 19.74 19.14 -5.00
C LYS A 141 18.69 19.56 -6.02
N GLU A 142 19.13 19.89 -7.23
CA GLU A 142 18.24 20.26 -8.33
C GLU A 142 17.24 19.14 -8.68
N ASP A 143 17.67 17.88 -8.58
CA ASP A 143 16.86 16.71 -8.88
C ASP A 143 16.05 16.19 -7.68
N MET A 144 16.21 16.77 -6.47
CA MET A 144 15.46 16.35 -5.27
C MET A 144 13.96 16.43 -5.53
N ILE A 145 13.16 15.51 -4.97
CA ILE A 145 11.70 15.61 -5.01
C ILE A 145 11.10 15.81 -3.62
N ILE A 146 10.02 16.58 -3.56
CA ILE A 146 9.26 16.86 -2.34
C ILE A 146 7.94 16.09 -2.41
N LEU A 147 7.72 15.19 -1.46
CA LEU A 147 6.50 14.40 -1.31
C LEU A 147 5.75 14.81 -0.05
N HIS A 148 4.42 14.69 -0.09
CA HIS A 148 3.56 14.98 1.04
C HIS A 148 2.24 14.21 0.88
N PRO A 149 1.80 13.43 1.88
CA PRO A 149 0.60 12.58 1.75
C PRO A 149 -0.70 13.39 1.67
N LEU A 150 -0.67 14.66 2.09
CA LEU A 150 -1.80 15.60 2.17
C LEU A 150 -2.92 15.14 3.14
N PRO A 151 -3.84 16.04 3.54
CA PRO A 151 -3.82 17.50 3.32
C PRO A 151 -2.66 18.17 4.05
N ARG A 152 -2.22 19.33 3.53
CA ARG A 152 -1.26 20.20 4.23
C ARG A 152 -1.96 21.36 4.92
N VAL A 153 -1.35 21.91 5.97
CA VAL A 153 -1.85 23.06 6.73
C VAL A 153 -0.94 24.28 6.55
N ASN A 154 0.27 24.21 7.09
CA ASN A 154 1.24 25.32 7.12
C ASN A 154 2.69 24.83 6.90
N GLU A 155 2.92 23.52 6.95
CA GLU A 155 4.21 22.87 6.82
C GLU A 155 4.86 23.04 5.44
N ILE A 156 4.09 23.37 4.39
CA ILE A 156 4.62 23.73 3.07
C ILE A 156 3.93 25.01 2.60
N THR A 157 4.71 26.06 2.38
CA THR A 157 4.19 27.33 1.86
C THR A 157 3.74 27.21 0.41
N ARG A 158 2.73 28.00 0.02
CA ARG A 158 2.21 28.01 -1.35
C ARG A 158 3.25 28.40 -2.41
N ALA A 159 4.28 29.15 -2.02
CA ALA A 159 5.35 29.54 -2.94
C ALA A 159 6.13 28.33 -3.47
N VAL A 160 6.17 27.23 -2.72
CA VAL A 160 6.82 25.97 -3.12
C VAL A 160 6.02 25.22 -4.19
N ASP A 161 4.75 25.54 -4.41
CA ASP A 161 3.89 24.84 -5.39
C ASP A 161 4.41 24.92 -6.82
N ASN A 162 5.10 26.02 -7.14
CA ASN A 162 5.66 26.26 -8.46
C ASN A 162 7.09 25.73 -8.61
N ASP A 163 7.69 25.20 -7.54
CA ASP A 163 9.00 24.58 -7.62
C ASP A 163 8.89 23.26 -8.39
N PRO A 164 9.73 23.01 -9.42
CA PRO A 164 9.67 21.76 -10.20
C PRO A 164 9.85 20.50 -9.34
N ARG A 165 10.54 20.62 -8.20
CA ARG A 165 10.79 19.55 -7.22
C ARG A 165 9.52 19.18 -6.45
N ALA A 166 8.50 20.05 -6.41
CA ALA A 166 7.23 19.78 -5.75
C ALA A 166 6.44 18.68 -6.48
N ALA A 167 6.47 17.45 -5.94
CA ALA A 167 5.86 16.27 -6.56
C ALA A 167 4.56 15.83 -5.87
N TYR A 168 4.15 16.45 -4.76
CA TYR A 168 2.98 16.04 -3.98
C TYR A 168 1.64 16.11 -4.73
N PHE A 169 1.45 17.01 -5.70
CA PHE A 169 0.25 16.97 -6.55
C PHE A 169 0.29 15.84 -7.58
N ARG A 170 1.46 15.57 -8.17
CA ARG A 170 1.68 14.41 -9.05
C ARG A 170 1.49 13.09 -8.28
N GLN A 171 1.91 13.05 -7.01
CA GLN A 171 1.68 11.94 -6.08
C GLN A 171 0.17 11.67 -5.87
N VAL A 172 -0.65 12.70 -5.66
CA VAL A 172 -2.12 12.52 -5.53
C VAL A 172 -2.71 11.94 -6.81
N GLU A 173 -2.33 12.48 -7.97
CA GLU A 173 -2.81 11.99 -9.25
C GLU A 173 -2.40 10.52 -9.47
N ASN A 174 -1.16 10.19 -9.14
CA ASN A 174 -0.62 8.83 -9.16
C ASN A 174 -1.42 7.86 -8.29
N GLY A 175 -1.95 8.32 -7.15
CA GLY A 175 -2.77 7.50 -6.26
C GLY A 175 -4.03 6.93 -6.92
N LYS A 176 -4.64 7.68 -7.86
CA LYS A 176 -5.76 7.17 -8.67
C LYS A 176 -5.32 5.97 -9.51
N PHE A 177 -4.22 6.11 -10.24
CA PHE A 177 -3.73 5.07 -11.15
C PHE A 177 -3.24 3.82 -10.42
N VAL A 178 -2.55 4.00 -9.29
CA VAL A 178 -2.10 2.90 -8.43
C VAL A 178 -3.30 2.08 -7.93
N ARG A 179 -4.35 2.76 -7.45
CA ARG A 179 -5.56 2.08 -6.94
C ARG A 179 -6.32 1.37 -8.07
N MET A 180 -6.43 1.98 -9.24
CA MET A 180 -7.00 1.32 -10.43
C MET A 180 -6.24 0.02 -10.77
N ALA A 181 -4.90 0.08 -10.82
CA ALA A 181 -4.07 -1.07 -11.10
C ALA A 181 -4.21 -2.17 -10.03
N LEU A 182 -4.25 -1.79 -8.75
CA LEU A 182 -4.42 -2.72 -7.64
C LEU A 182 -5.77 -3.45 -7.72
N ILE A 183 -6.88 -2.72 -7.91
CA ILE A 183 -8.22 -3.30 -8.04
C ILE A 183 -8.28 -4.24 -9.24
N LEU A 184 -7.79 -3.81 -10.41
CA LEU A 184 -7.79 -4.64 -11.62
C LEU A 184 -6.99 -5.93 -11.43
N THR A 185 -5.84 -5.85 -10.76
CA THR A 185 -4.97 -7.01 -10.47
C THR A 185 -5.69 -8.01 -9.57
N LEU A 186 -6.35 -7.54 -8.51
CA LEU A 186 -7.08 -8.42 -7.59
C LEU A 186 -8.33 -9.04 -8.22
N LEU A 187 -9.03 -8.32 -9.10
CA LEU A 187 -10.16 -8.88 -9.85
C LEU A 187 -9.71 -9.99 -10.79
N ARG A 188 -8.62 -9.78 -11.55
CA ARG A 188 -8.03 -10.82 -12.39
C ARG A 188 -7.58 -12.03 -11.58
N TRP A 189 -6.92 -11.79 -10.44
CA TRP A 189 -6.54 -12.85 -9.54
C TRP A 189 -7.74 -13.65 -9.03
N ALA A 190 -8.84 -12.98 -8.68
CA ALA A 190 -10.08 -13.64 -8.27
C ALA A 190 -10.74 -14.46 -9.40
N ASP A 191 -10.68 -13.97 -10.64
CA ASP A 191 -11.18 -14.71 -11.81
C ASP A 191 -10.35 -15.96 -12.10
N GLU A 192 -9.02 -15.89 -11.95
CA GLU A 192 -8.10 -17.03 -12.12
C GLU A 192 -8.20 -18.02 -10.95
N ASN A 193 -8.46 -17.53 -9.74
CA ASN A 193 -8.51 -18.30 -8.50
C ASN A 193 -9.94 -18.39 -7.98
N LYS A 194 -10.91 -18.64 -8.87
CA LYS A 194 -12.28 -18.98 -8.47
C LYS A 194 -12.15 -20.11 -7.44
N PRO A 195 -12.52 -19.90 -6.16
CA PRO A 195 -12.67 -21.03 -5.28
C PRO A 195 -13.72 -21.89 -5.96
N PHE A 196 -13.38 -23.14 -6.31
CA PHE A 196 -14.37 -24.08 -6.82
C PHE A 196 -15.58 -23.96 -5.90
N GLU A 197 -16.69 -23.40 -6.39
CA GLU A 197 -17.94 -23.48 -5.66
C GLU A 197 -18.15 -24.97 -5.54
N LYS A 198 -18.10 -25.49 -4.30
CA LYS A 198 -18.45 -26.89 -4.08
C LYS A 198 -19.82 -27.05 -4.68
N THR A 199 -19.91 -27.89 -5.70
CA THR A 199 -21.19 -28.38 -6.22
C THR A 199 -22.04 -28.75 -5.02
N PRO A 200 -23.32 -28.30 -4.97
CA PRO A 200 -24.17 -28.51 -3.81
C PRO A 200 -24.01 -29.93 -3.29
N VAL A 201 -23.70 -30.06 -2.00
CA VAL A 201 -23.60 -31.38 -1.36
C VAL A 201 -25.02 -31.90 -1.27
N PHE A 202 -25.44 -32.58 -2.32
CA PHE A 202 -26.64 -33.39 -2.27
C PHE A 202 -26.35 -34.55 -1.31
N SER A 203 -27.25 -34.79 -0.36
CA SER A 203 -27.08 -35.71 0.77
C SER A 203 -27.07 -37.21 0.41
N GLU A 204 -26.78 -37.55 -0.83
CA GLU A 204 -26.82 -38.90 -1.40
C GLU A 204 -25.44 -39.27 -1.95
N ASP A 205 -25.15 -40.57 -2.10
CA ASP A 205 -23.91 -41.03 -2.72
C ASP A 205 -23.95 -40.82 -4.24
N TYR A 206 -23.02 -40.02 -4.75
CA TYR A 206 -22.85 -39.77 -6.19
C TYR A 206 -21.59 -40.45 -6.71
N VAL A 207 -21.68 -40.88 -7.98
CA VAL A 207 -20.49 -41.10 -8.79
C VAL A 207 -20.06 -39.76 -9.37
N VAL A 208 -18.82 -39.36 -9.06
CA VAL A 208 -18.29 -38.02 -9.37
C VAL A 208 -17.23 -38.12 -10.46
N ASN A 209 -17.43 -37.41 -11.57
CA ASN A 209 -16.45 -37.25 -12.65
C ASN A 209 -16.04 -38.52 -13.43
N GLU A 210 -16.69 -39.67 -13.18
CA GLU A 210 -16.39 -40.94 -13.89
C GLU A 210 -17.19 -41.17 -15.18
N MET A 211 -18.28 -40.41 -15.43
CA MET A 211 -19.21 -40.62 -16.54
C MET A 211 -19.57 -39.33 -17.27
N GLU A 212 -20.14 -39.43 -18.48
CA GLU A 212 -20.62 -38.30 -19.28
C GLU A 212 -22.15 -38.29 -19.41
N CYS A 213 -22.76 -37.11 -19.46
CA CYS A 213 -24.20 -36.98 -19.61
C CYS A 213 -24.60 -37.14 -21.09
N SER A 214 -25.54 -38.04 -21.40
CA SER A 214 -26.05 -38.20 -22.77
C SER A 214 -26.80 -36.96 -23.29
N ASN A 215 -27.28 -36.08 -22.41
CA ASN A 215 -27.89 -34.80 -22.78
C ASN A 215 -26.82 -33.72 -23.01
N ARG A 216 -26.53 -33.40 -24.27
CA ARG A 216 -25.55 -32.36 -24.68
C ARG A 216 -25.91 -30.93 -24.25
N ARG A 217 -27.14 -30.69 -23.79
CA ARG A 217 -27.58 -29.39 -23.25
C ARG A 217 -27.58 -29.34 -21.73
N CYS A 218 -27.10 -30.40 -21.07
CA CYS A 218 -27.00 -30.44 -19.62
C CYS A 218 -25.88 -29.50 -19.13
N ILE A 219 -26.07 -28.88 -17.98
CA ILE A 219 -25.05 -28.02 -17.33
C ILE A 219 -23.70 -28.72 -17.18
N SER A 220 -23.69 -30.03 -16.90
CA SER A 220 -22.45 -30.83 -16.81
C SER A 220 -21.74 -31.08 -18.15
N ALA A 221 -22.35 -30.68 -19.27
CA ALA A 221 -21.77 -30.72 -20.61
C ALA A 221 -21.49 -29.31 -21.17
N THR A 222 -22.09 -28.27 -20.61
CA THR A 222 -22.01 -26.89 -21.13
C THR A 222 -21.24 -25.94 -20.22
N GLU A 223 -21.07 -26.29 -18.95
CA GLU A 223 -20.42 -25.47 -17.93
C GLU A 223 -19.36 -26.28 -17.17
N ASP A 224 -18.47 -25.58 -16.49
CA ASP A 224 -17.37 -26.17 -15.70
C ASP A 224 -17.86 -26.53 -14.29
N VAL A 225 -18.56 -27.66 -14.19
CA VAL A 225 -19.12 -28.21 -12.93
C VAL A 225 -18.80 -29.70 -12.77
N ASP A 226 -18.74 -30.20 -11.53
CA ASP A 226 -18.55 -31.63 -11.28
C ASP A 226 -19.64 -32.46 -11.96
N ARG A 227 -19.26 -33.54 -12.65
CA ARG A 227 -20.21 -34.43 -13.32
C ARG A 227 -20.74 -35.44 -12.30
N LEU A 228 -21.93 -35.16 -11.77
CA LEU A 228 -22.57 -35.96 -10.72
C LEU A 228 -23.60 -36.95 -11.30
N PHE A 229 -23.56 -38.20 -10.85
CA PHE A 229 -24.51 -39.24 -11.24
C PHE A 229 -25.02 -40.06 -10.05
N HIS A 230 -26.32 -40.33 -10.02
CA HIS A 230 -26.93 -41.30 -9.12
C HIS A 230 -26.88 -42.69 -9.74
N ARG A 231 -26.50 -43.70 -8.93
CA ARG A 231 -26.66 -45.11 -9.31
C ARG A 231 -28.01 -45.63 -8.82
N LEU A 232 -28.84 -46.07 -9.75
CA LEU A 232 -30.14 -46.66 -9.45
C LEU A 232 -30.00 -48.13 -9.04
N PRO A 233 -30.99 -48.71 -8.33
CA PRO A 233 -30.96 -50.11 -7.90
C PRO A 233 -30.84 -51.12 -9.05
N ASP A 234 -31.24 -50.73 -10.27
CA ASP A 234 -31.12 -51.54 -11.49
C ASP A 234 -29.70 -51.50 -12.10
N GLY A 235 -28.75 -50.82 -11.45
CA GLY A 235 -27.37 -50.65 -11.89
C GLY A 235 -27.18 -49.53 -12.92
N SER A 236 -28.25 -48.88 -13.39
CA SER A 236 -28.14 -47.76 -14.32
C SER A 236 -27.72 -46.47 -13.61
N CYS A 237 -27.06 -45.56 -14.32
CA CYS A 237 -26.62 -44.28 -13.78
C CYS A 237 -27.33 -43.11 -14.47
N ARG A 238 -27.82 -42.15 -13.67
CA ARG A 238 -28.55 -40.96 -14.13
C ARG A 238 -27.82 -39.69 -13.69
N CYS A 239 -27.72 -38.72 -14.61
CA CYS A 239 -27.11 -37.42 -14.34
C CYS A 239 -27.94 -36.66 -13.29
N ALA A 240 -27.30 -36.24 -12.19
CA ALA A 240 -27.95 -35.56 -11.08
C ALA A 240 -28.61 -34.22 -11.46
N TYR A 241 -28.17 -33.61 -12.57
CA TYR A 241 -28.65 -32.30 -13.01
C TYR A 241 -29.87 -32.36 -13.93
N CYS A 242 -30.09 -33.47 -14.64
CA CYS A 242 -31.13 -33.53 -15.68
C CYS A 242 -31.76 -34.92 -15.90
N GLU A 243 -31.41 -35.92 -15.08
CA GLU A 243 -31.94 -37.28 -15.12
C GLU A 243 -31.67 -38.06 -16.43
N ALA A 244 -30.85 -37.51 -17.32
CA ALA A 244 -30.41 -38.20 -18.53
C ALA A 244 -29.51 -39.40 -18.19
N LYS A 245 -29.50 -40.40 -19.07
CA LYS A 245 -28.63 -41.58 -18.89
C LYS A 245 -27.15 -41.17 -18.97
N ALA A 246 -26.31 -41.82 -18.17
CA ALA A 246 -24.87 -41.80 -18.37
C ALA A 246 -24.49 -42.41 -19.72
N LYS A 247 -23.43 -41.88 -20.31
CA LYS A 247 -22.77 -42.36 -21.53
C LYS A 247 -21.42 -42.95 -21.15
#